data_AF-A0A5C6BD21-F1
#
_entry.id   AF-A0A5C6BD21-F1
#
_cell.length_a   1.000
_cell.length_b   1.000
_cell.length_c   1.000
_cell.angle_alpha   90.00
_cell.angle_beta   90.00
_cell.angle_gamma   90.00
#
_symmetry.space_group_name_H-M   'P 1'
#
loop_
_entity.id
_entity.type
_entity.pdbx_description
1 polymer ?
#
loop_
_entity_poly.entity_id
_entity_poly.type
_entity_poly.pdbx_seq_one_letter_code
_entity_poly.pdbx_strand_id
1 'polypeptide(L)'
;MLLVFITVTAICGCESFDTTPIKQMFATTPEITHEQETAHRERYQHSRDPEALQWLLANCIDNGMTRAEVDGAIGQPGRFEPSDRLLKTNNNAYHASDKMYAYGPDSKSQTYYLVFRENRLVGFEAKEFELDEFASTTL
;
A
#
# COMPACT_ATOMS: atom_id res chain seq x y z
N MET A 1 -23.76 7.84 -56.28
CA MET A 1 -22.87 7.93 -55.09
C MET A 1 -23.03 6.64 -54.31
N LEU A 2 -22.00 5.80 -54.32
CA LEU A 2 -21.99 4.49 -53.67
C LEU A 2 -20.94 4.56 -52.55
N LEU A 3 -21.38 4.57 -51.29
CA LEU A 3 -20.51 4.57 -50.12
C LEU A 3 -20.31 3.12 -49.68
N VAL A 4 -19.11 2.61 -49.90
CA VAL A 4 -18.66 1.29 -49.45
C VAL A 4 -18.08 1.46 -48.03
N PHE A 5 -18.80 0.96 -47.03
CA PHE A 5 -18.30 0.85 -45.66
C PHE A 5 -17.66 -0.54 -45.47
N ILE A 6 -16.33 -0.58 -45.39
CA ILE A 6 -15.57 -1.77 -45.03
C ILE A 6 -15.44 -1.78 -43.50
N THR A 7 -16.31 -2.54 -42.81
CA THR A 7 -16.16 -2.83 -41.39
C THR A 7 -15.42 -4.14 -41.22
N VAL A 8 -14.11 -4.06 -40.95
CA VAL A 8 -13.31 -5.17 -40.42
C VAL A 8 -13.44 -5.13 -38.90
N THR A 9 -14.20 -6.06 -38.32
CA THR A 9 -14.06 -6.40 -36.91
C THR A 9 -13.63 -7.85 -36.82
N ALA A 10 -12.35 -7.98 -36.50
CA ALA A 10 -11.63 -9.21 -36.28
C ALA A 10 -12.23 -10.02 -35.12
N ILE A 11 -12.13 -11.32 -35.30
CA ILE A 11 -12.60 -12.39 -34.44
C ILE A 11 -11.59 -12.51 -33.30
N CYS A 12 -12.03 -12.37 -32.05
CA CYS A 12 -11.32 -12.96 -30.90
C CYS A 12 -12.32 -13.81 -30.14
N GLY A 13 -12.20 -15.13 -30.34
CA GLY A 13 -12.88 -16.11 -29.51
C GLY A 13 -12.37 -16.01 -28.07
N CYS A 14 -13.30 -15.98 -27.12
CA CYS A 14 -13.02 -16.45 -25.77
C CYS A 14 -13.44 -17.91 -25.74
N GLU A 15 -12.44 -18.79 -25.78
CA GLU A 15 -12.59 -20.20 -25.47
C GLU A 15 -13.05 -20.32 -24.02
N SER A 16 -14.28 -20.77 -23.80
CA SER A 16 -14.77 -21.14 -22.48
C SER A 16 -14.00 -22.36 -22.00
N PHE A 17 -13.09 -22.17 -21.04
CA PHE A 17 -12.49 -23.27 -20.30
C PHE A 17 -13.43 -23.76 -19.20
N ASP A 18 -13.58 -25.07 -19.18
CA ASP A 18 -14.56 -25.84 -18.43
C ASP A 18 -14.18 -26.02 -16.95
N THR A 19 -15.21 -26.38 -16.21
CA THR A 19 -15.40 -26.58 -14.77
C THR A 19 -14.32 -27.36 -13.97
N THR A 20 -13.97 -26.86 -12.77
CA THR A 20 -13.76 -27.65 -11.54
C THR A 20 -13.92 -26.78 -10.27
N PRO A 21 -14.61 -27.25 -9.21
CA PRO A 21 -14.87 -26.44 -8.01
C PRO A 21 -13.72 -26.54 -7.00
N ILE A 22 -12.77 -25.60 -7.05
CA ILE A 22 -11.76 -25.43 -5.99
C ILE A 22 -12.39 -24.67 -4.83
N LYS A 23 -13.23 -25.34 -4.04
CA LYS A 23 -13.95 -24.71 -2.91
C LYS A 23 -13.25 -24.84 -1.55
N GLN A 24 -11.98 -25.26 -1.47
CA GLN A 24 -11.37 -25.63 -0.18
C GLN A 24 -9.88 -25.30 0.05
N MET A 25 -9.26 -24.32 -0.62
CA MET A 25 -7.84 -23.97 -0.32
C MET A 25 -7.50 -22.48 -0.27
N PHE A 26 -8.48 -21.59 -0.17
CA PHE A 26 -8.21 -20.17 0.08
C PHE A 26 -8.88 -19.80 1.40
N ALA A 27 -8.09 -19.71 2.46
CA ALA A 27 -8.43 -18.78 3.52
C ALA A 27 -8.47 -17.40 2.82
N THR A 28 -9.67 -16.92 2.55
CA THR A 28 -9.88 -15.63 1.90
C THR A 28 -9.36 -14.58 2.86
N THR A 29 -8.13 -14.12 2.67
CA THR A 29 -7.70 -12.84 3.22
C THR A 29 -8.79 -11.86 2.80
N PRO A 30 -9.47 -11.17 3.73
CA PRO A 30 -10.54 -10.25 3.36
C PRO A 30 -9.98 -9.26 2.35
N GLU A 31 -10.57 -9.25 1.15
CA GLU A 31 -10.17 -8.34 0.10
C GLU A 31 -10.45 -6.92 0.60
N ILE A 32 -9.40 -6.11 0.71
CA ILE A 32 -9.52 -4.72 1.16
C ILE A 32 -10.30 -3.96 0.10
N THR A 33 -11.46 -3.44 0.49
CA THR A 33 -12.29 -2.69 -0.44
C THR A 33 -11.76 -1.26 -0.60
N HIS A 34 -11.97 -0.68 -1.78
CA HIS A 34 -11.64 0.72 -2.04
C HIS A 34 -12.34 1.69 -1.06
N GLU A 35 -13.53 1.31 -0.59
CA GLU A 35 -14.28 2.07 0.42
C GLU A 35 -13.55 2.05 1.77
N GLN A 36 -13.04 0.89 2.21
CA GLN A 36 -12.26 0.78 3.44
C GLN A 36 -10.97 1.61 3.37
N GLU A 37 -10.23 1.51 2.27
CA GLU A 37 -9.04 2.33 2.05
C GLU A 37 -9.38 3.83 2.13
N THR A 38 -10.43 4.26 1.42
CA THR A 38 -10.84 5.66 1.38
C THR A 38 -11.27 6.16 2.76
N ALA A 39 -12.05 5.38 3.51
CA ALA A 39 -12.50 5.77 4.85
C ALA A 39 -11.32 5.99 5.82
N HIS A 40 -10.33 5.09 5.82
CA HIS A 40 -9.13 5.24 6.66
C HIS A 40 -8.27 6.41 6.19
N ARG A 41 -8.11 6.59 4.87
CA ARG A 41 -7.39 7.73 4.29
C ARG A 41 -7.99 9.05 4.74
N GLU A 42 -9.31 9.21 4.59
CA GLU A 42 -10.02 10.42 4.99
C GLU A 42 -9.93 10.67 6.50
N ARG A 43 -10.10 9.62 7.32
CA ARG A 43 -9.94 9.69 8.77
C ARG A 43 -8.54 10.19 9.14
N TYR A 44 -7.49 9.62 8.55
CA TYR A 44 -6.12 10.07 8.81
C TYR A 44 -5.88 11.52 8.36
N GLN A 45 -6.37 11.91 7.18
CA GLN A 45 -6.21 13.27 6.67
C GLN A 45 -6.89 14.32 7.56
N HIS A 46 -8.08 14.01 8.10
CA HIS A 46 -8.86 14.96 8.91
C HIS A 46 -8.41 15.05 10.36
N SER A 47 -8.25 13.91 11.04
CA SER A 47 -7.98 13.89 12.48
C SER A 47 -6.54 13.48 12.84
N ARG A 48 -5.71 13.17 11.83
CA ARG A 48 -4.36 12.61 12.05
C ARG A 48 -4.45 11.35 12.92
N ASP A 49 -5.43 10.51 12.66
CA ASP A 49 -5.69 9.34 13.49
C ASP A 49 -4.56 8.29 13.38
N PRO A 50 -3.90 7.92 14.49
CA PRO A 50 -2.84 6.90 14.49
C PRO A 50 -3.33 5.55 13.99
N GLU A 51 -4.53 5.11 14.37
CA GLU A 51 -5.05 3.78 13.99
C GLU A 51 -5.35 3.75 12.50
N ALA A 52 -5.85 4.86 11.94
CA ALA A 52 -6.11 4.95 10.52
C ALA A 52 -4.80 4.89 9.70
N LEU A 53 -3.73 5.57 10.16
CA LEU A 53 -2.43 5.47 9.51
C LEU A 53 -1.83 4.07 9.60
N GLN A 54 -1.88 3.45 10.77
CA GLN A 54 -1.38 2.09 10.98
C GLN A 54 -2.15 1.07 10.12
N TRP A 55 -3.48 1.21 10.05
CA TRP A 55 -4.29 0.37 9.19
C TRP A 55 -3.90 0.53 7.71
N LEU A 56 -3.70 1.76 7.22
CA LEU A 56 -3.25 1.99 5.85
C LEU A 56 -1.86 1.37 5.59
N LEU A 57 -0.93 1.50 6.54
CA LEU A 57 0.39 0.88 6.45
C LEU A 57 0.30 -0.65 6.40
N ALA A 58 -0.54 -1.26 7.24
CA ALA A 58 -0.68 -2.71 7.30
C ALA A 58 -1.38 -3.32 6.07
N ASN A 59 -2.33 -2.59 5.49
CA ASN A 59 -3.27 -3.16 4.52
C ASN A 59 -3.02 -2.66 3.09
N CYS A 60 -2.59 -1.41 2.92
CA CYS A 60 -2.52 -0.77 1.60
C CYS A 60 -1.09 -0.59 1.08
N ILE A 61 -0.08 -0.79 1.93
CA ILE A 61 1.33 -0.57 1.58
C ILE A 61 2.07 -1.89 1.49
N ASP A 62 2.81 -2.10 0.40
CA ASP A 62 3.67 -3.27 0.20
C ASP A 62 5.02 -2.88 -0.42
N ASN A 63 6.04 -3.72 -0.24
CA ASN A 63 7.31 -3.58 -0.93
C ASN A 63 7.11 -3.55 -2.45
N GLY A 64 7.97 -2.81 -3.15
CA GLY A 64 7.89 -2.63 -4.59
C GLY A 64 6.99 -1.47 -5.05
N MET A 65 6.08 -0.99 -4.18
CA MET A 65 5.29 0.22 -4.43
C MET A 65 6.19 1.43 -4.66
N THR A 66 5.82 2.25 -5.62
CA THR A 66 6.46 3.53 -5.88
C THR A 66 6.08 4.56 -4.82
N ARG A 67 6.90 5.61 -4.69
CA ARG A 67 6.57 6.73 -3.80
C ARG A 67 5.18 7.31 -4.10
N ALA A 68 4.82 7.44 -5.37
CA ALA A 68 3.53 7.99 -5.77
C ALA A 68 2.35 7.09 -5.36
N GLU A 69 2.52 5.76 -5.42
CA GLU A 69 1.50 4.80 -4.95
C GLU A 69 1.34 4.87 -3.44
N VAL A 70 2.44 4.95 -2.68
CA VAL A 70 2.40 5.12 -1.22
C VAL A 70 1.77 6.46 -0.82
N ASP A 71 2.18 7.56 -1.48
CA ASP A 71 1.60 8.90 -1.27
C ASP A 71 0.08 8.88 -1.55
N GLY A 72 -0.35 8.16 -2.59
CA GLY A 72 -1.75 8.00 -2.96
C GLY A 72 -2.56 7.19 -1.95
N ALA A 73 -2.03 6.05 -1.49
CA ALA A 73 -2.66 5.21 -0.49
C ALA A 73 -2.86 5.97 0.84
N ILE A 74 -1.81 6.63 1.34
CA ILE A 74 -1.87 7.41 2.58
C ILE A 74 -2.65 8.73 2.40
N GLY A 75 -2.74 9.23 1.16
CA GLY A 75 -3.43 10.48 0.83
C GLY A 75 -2.61 11.74 1.13
N GLN A 76 -1.30 11.61 1.32
CA GLN A 76 -0.42 12.77 1.48
C GLN A 76 1.01 12.45 1.05
N PRO A 77 1.76 13.44 0.53
CA PRO A 77 3.15 13.24 0.18
C PRO A 77 4.01 12.98 1.42
N GLY A 78 4.87 11.96 1.34
CA GLY A 78 5.96 11.77 2.29
C GLY A 78 6.96 12.93 2.23
N ARG A 79 7.45 13.39 3.38
CA ARG A 79 8.51 14.40 3.46
C ARG A 79 9.87 13.71 3.34
N PHE A 80 10.70 14.15 2.39
CA PHE A 80 12.06 13.63 2.26
C PHE A 80 12.85 13.89 3.54
N GLU A 81 13.46 12.83 4.08
CA GLU A 81 14.31 12.90 5.25
C GLU A 81 15.75 12.57 4.83
N PRO A 82 16.70 13.52 4.93
CA PRO A 82 18.09 13.26 4.58
C PRO A 82 18.66 12.11 5.40
N SER A 83 19.06 11.04 4.70
CA SER A 83 19.46 9.74 5.22
C SER A 83 20.65 9.72 6.19
N ASP A 84 21.34 10.86 6.39
CA ASP A 84 22.68 10.94 6.96
C ASP A 84 22.82 10.45 8.40
N ARG A 85 21.72 10.39 9.17
CA ARG A 85 21.74 9.98 10.59
C ARG A 85 21.06 8.64 10.87
N LEU A 86 19.96 8.33 10.18
CA LEU A 86 19.16 7.12 10.45
C LEU A 86 19.66 5.88 9.68
N LEU A 87 20.06 6.02 8.41
CA LEU A 87 20.57 4.89 7.61
C LEU A 87 21.97 4.44 8.05
N LYS A 88 22.79 5.33 8.61
CA LYS A 88 24.15 5.01 9.08
C LYS A 88 24.17 4.20 10.38
N THR A 89 23.06 4.11 11.11
CA THR A 89 23.00 3.44 12.41
C THR A 89 22.63 1.95 12.26
N ASN A 90 21.84 1.59 11.24
CA ASN A 90 21.46 0.19 10.94
C ASN A 90 22.43 -0.43 9.92
N ASN A 91 23.63 -0.72 10.43
CA ASN A 91 24.81 -1.20 9.70
C ASN A 91 24.56 -2.52 8.94
N ASN A 92 24.19 -2.42 7.65
CA ASN A 92 24.20 -3.41 6.54
C ASN A 92 22.88 -3.61 5.76
N ALA A 93 21.74 -3.11 6.24
CA ALA A 93 20.46 -3.36 5.55
C ALA A 93 20.18 -2.40 4.38
N TYR A 94 20.70 -1.18 4.44
CA TYR A 94 20.36 -0.09 3.51
C TYR A 94 21.55 0.32 2.64
N HIS A 95 21.25 0.58 1.37
CA HIS A 95 22.22 1.00 0.36
C HIS A 95 22.41 2.52 0.40
N ALA A 96 23.57 3.02 -0.01
CA ALA A 96 23.87 4.45 -0.01
C ALA A 96 22.93 5.29 -0.90
N SER A 97 22.31 4.66 -1.89
CA SER A 97 21.33 5.28 -2.79
C SER A 97 19.90 5.30 -2.24
N ASP A 98 19.64 4.66 -1.10
CA ASP A 98 18.31 4.55 -0.54
C ASP A 98 17.85 5.90 0.02
N LYS A 99 16.60 6.25 -0.28
CA LYS A 99 15.97 7.51 0.14
C LYS A 99 14.91 7.21 1.18
N MET A 100 14.90 7.99 2.26
CA MET A 100 13.91 7.87 3.32
C MET A 100 12.87 8.98 3.22
N TYR A 101 11.61 8.63 3.45
CA TYR A 101 10.51 9.58 3.51
C TYR A 101 9.70 9.38 4.78
N ALA A 102 9.38 10.49 5.44
CA ALA A 102 8.59 10.54 6.65
C ALA A 102 7.11 10.74 6.33
N TYR A 103 6.26 9.90 6.90
CA TYR A 103 4.80 10.00 6.88
C TYR A 103 4.30 10.21 8.31
N GLY A 104 3.47 11.23 8.51
CA GLY A 104 3.21 11.80 9.84
C GLY A 104 3.63 13.26 9.95
N PRO A 105 3.67 13.81 11.18
CA PRO A 105 3.27 13.16 12.43
C PRO A 105 1.75 12.92 12.49
N ASP A 106 1.33 11.87 13.18
CA ASP A 106 -0.08 11.68 13.58
C ASP A 106 -0.44 12.55 14.80
N SER A 107 -1.67 12.45 15.30
CA SER A 107 -2.15 13.18 16.48
C SER A 107 -1.43 12.80 17.78
N LYS A 108 -0.72 11.66 17.81
CA LYS A 108 0.15 11.22 18.90
C LYS A 108 1.62 11.59 18.67
N SER A 109 1.91 12.42 17.67
CA SER A 109 3.27 12.82 17.26
C SER A 109 4.14 11.66 16.72
N GLN A 110 3.55 10.53 16.37
CA GLN A 110 4.28 9.41 15.76
C GLN A 110 4.54 9.69 14.28
N THR A 111 5.76 9.40 13.83
CA THR A 111 6.18 9.51 12.43
C THR A 111 6.72 8.16 11.97
N TYR A 112 6.32 7.73 10.78
CA TYR A 112 6.75 6.49 10.16
C TYR A 112 7.72 6.81 9.01
N TYR A 113 8.82 6.07 8.96
CA TYR A 113 9.87 6.28 7.98
C TYR A 113 9.89 5.10 7.02
N LEU A 114 9.63 5.39 5.74
CA LEU A 114 9.63 4.40 4.67
C LEU A 114 10.86 4.60 3.78
N VAL A 115 11.50 3.50 3.40
CA VAL A 115 12.77 3.51 2.65
C VAL A 115 12.53 3.07 1.22
N PHE A 116 13.06 3.84 0.27
CA PHE A 116 12.88 3.60 -1.16
C PHE A 116 14.23 3.44 -1.86
N ARG A 117 14.36 2.35 -2.62
CA ARG A 117 15.48 2.09 -3.53
C ARG A 117 14.98 2.19 -4.96
N GLU A 118 15.65 2.99 -5.79
CA GLU A 118 15.26 3.18 -7.20
C GLU A 118 13.76 3.53 -7.36
N ASN A 119 13.24 4.37 -6.45
CA ASN A 119 11.84 4.77 -6.37
C ASN A 119 10.85 3.63 -6.04
N ARG A 120 11.30 2.54 -5.42
CA ARG A 120 10.44 1.45 -4.92
C ARG A 120 10.64 1.22 -3.44
N LEU A 121 9.56 0.97 -2.71
CA LEU A 121 9.58 0.67 -1.28
C LEU A 121 10.36 -0.63 -1.05
N VAL A 122 11.25 -0.64 -0.06
CA VAL A 122 12.07 -1.80 0.31
C VAL A 122 12.16 -1.94 1.83
N GLY A 123 12.27 -3.18 2.30
CA GLY A 123 12.47 -3.47 3.73
C GLY A 123 11.27 -3.08 4.60
N PHE A 124 10.07 -2.99 4.03
CA PHE A 124 8.84 -2.72 4.74
C PHE A 124 8.19 -4.03 5.23
N GLU A 125 7.76 -4.06 6.49
CA GLU A 125 7.10 -5.21 7.11
C GLU A 125 5.69 -4.84 7.57
N ALA A 126 4.69 -5.07 6.72
CA ALA A 126 3.29 -4.66 6.98
C ALA A 126 2.72 -5.22 8.30
N LYS A 127 3.14 -6.44 8.67
CA LYS A 127 2.73 -7.13 9.92
C LYS A 127 3.08 -6.37 11.20
N GLU A 128 4.07 -5.48 11.17
CA GLU A 128 4.43 -4.66 12.34
C GLU A 128 3.34 -3.62 12.67
N PHE A 129 2.39 -3.41 11.76
CA PHE A 129 1.30 -2.45 11.88
C PHE A 129 -0.07 -3.13 12.04
N GLU A 130 -0.12 -4.47 12.05
CA GLU A 130 -1.35 -5.19 12.35
C GLU A 130 -1.74 -4.89 13.81
N LEU A 131 -2.87 -4.22 13.99
CA LEU A 131 -3.44 -3.97 15.30
C LEU A 131 -3.96 -5.29 15.86
N ASP A 132 -3.32 -5.81 16.90
CA ASP A 132 -3.79 -7.00 17.63
C ASP A 132 -5.22 -6.74 18.17
N GLU A 133 -6.25 -7.26 17.49
CA GLU A 133 -7.64 -7.20 17.95
C GLU A 133 -7.85 -7.91 19.31
N PHE A 134 -6.87 -8.68 19.78
CA PHE A 134 -6.93 -9.46 21.03
C PHE A 134 -6.41 -8.73 22.27
N ALA A 135 -5.81 -7.55 22.14
CA ALA A 135 -5.29 -6.82 23.32
C ALA A 135 -6.38 -6.11 24.16
N SER A 136 -7.66 -6.14 23.74
CA SER A 136 -8.78 -5.46 24.45
C SER A 136 -9.65 -6.35 25.34
N THR A 137 -9.29 -7.62 25.59
CA THR A 137 -9.99 -8.47 26.58
C THR A 137 -9.10 -8.82 27.76
N THR A 138 -8.66 -7.82 28.54
CA THR A 138 -8.47 -8.01 29.99
C THR A 138 -8.45 -6.65 30.69
N LEU A 139 -9.54 -6.29 31.35
CA LEU A 139 -9.60 -5.81 32.74
C LEU A 139 -11.05 -5.56 33.16
#